data_AF-A0AAJ2G2N5-F1
#
_entry.id   AF-A0AAJ2G2N5-F1
#
_cell.length_a   1.000
_cell.length_b   1.000
_cell.length_c   1.000
_cell.angle_alpha   90.00
_cell.angle_beta   90.00
_cell.angle_gamma   90.00
#
_symmetry.space_group_name_H-M   'P 1'
#
loop_
_entity.id
_entity.type
_entity.pdbx_description
1 polymer ?
#
loop_
_entity_poly.entity_id
_entity_poly.type
_entity_poly.pdbx_seq_one_letter_code
_entity_poly.pdbx_strand_id
1 'polypeptide(L)' 'MLAYCWAHVRRGFFDAGGKGDGAPIATEALHRIGLLYNIEREIHGRTPEERLAVR' A
#
# COMPACT_ATOMS: atom_id res chain seq x y z
N MET A 1 -10.72 -3.14 17.42
CA MET A 1 -9.48 -2.34 17.44
C MET A 1 -9.12 -2.02 15.99
N LEU A 2 -9.43 -0.81 15.51
CA LEU A 2 -9.06 -0.39 14.16
C LEU A 2 -7.55 -0.16 14.14
N ALA A 3 -6.80 -1.11 13.60
CA ALA A 3 -5.38 -0.89 13.33
C ALA A 3 -5.27 -0.06 12.05
N TYR A 4 -4.91 1.22 12.19
CA TYR A 4 -4.68 2.18 11.11
C TYR A 4 -3.40 1.89 10.32
N CYS A 5 -3.22 0.65 9.88
CA CYS A 5 -2.05 0.22 9.10
C CYS A 5 -2.43 -0.07 7.65
N TRP A 6 -1.46 0.09 6.75
CA TRP A 6 -1.64 -0.19 5.32
C TRP A 6 -2.13 -1.61 5.03
N ALA A 7 -1.75 -2.59 5.85
CA ALA A 7 -2.22 -3.96 5.72
C ALA A 7 -3.74 -4.11 5.94
N HIS A 8 -4.31 -3.36 6.89
CA HIS A 8 -5.75 -3.38 7.13
C HIS A 8 -6.52 -2.66 6.02
N VAL A 9 -6.04 -1.49 5.59
CA VAL A 9 -6.66 -0.73 4.50
C VAL A 9 -6.67 -1.54 3.20
N ARG A 10 -5.56 -2.23 2.86
CA ARG A 10 -5.44 -3.06 1.65
C ARG A 10 -6.50 -4.16 1.59
N ARG A 11 -6.85 -4.78 2.72
CA ARG A 11 -7.87 -5.86 2.78
C ARG A 11 -9.24 -5.37 2.32
N GLY A 12 -9.67 -4.19 2.76
CA GLY A 12 -10.94 -3.61 2.33
C GLY A 12 -11.01 -3.34 0.83
N PHE A 13 -9.90 -2.92 0.21
CA PHE A 13 -9.83 -2.75 -1.23
C PHE A 13 -9.82 -4.07 -2.01
N PHE A 14 -9.17 -5.13 -1.48
CA PHE A 14 -9.28 -6.47 -2.07
C PHE A 14 -10.74 -6.98 -2.04
N ASP A 15 -11.41 -6.82 -0.91
CA ASP A 15 -12.82 -7.24 -0.75
C ASP A 15 -13.76 -6.44 -1.67
N ALA A 16 -13.46 -5.15 -1.89
CA ALA A 16 -14.22 -4.28 -2.79
C ALA A 16 -13.94 -4.57 -4.28
N GLY A 17 -12.70 -4.91 -4.64
CA GLY A 17 -12.31 -5.24 -6.01
C GLY A 17 -12.84 -6.60 -6.49
N GLY A 18 -13.12 -7.52 -5.56
CA GLY A 18 -13.67 -8.86 -5.88
C GLY A 18 -15.20 -8.91 -6.03
N LYS A 19 -15.93 -7.79 -5.86
CA LYS A 19 -17.39 -7.74 -5.99
C LYS A 19 -17.80 -7.04 -7.29
N GLY A 20 -18.40 -7.79 -8.23
CA GLY A 20 -18.98 -7.25 -9.47
C GLY A 20 -17.94 -6.78 -10.49
N ASP A 21 -18.26 -5.74 -11.28
CA ASP A 21 -17.43 -5.18 -12.36
C ASP A 21 -16.16 -4.44 -11.86
N GLY A 22 -15.54 -4.93 -10.78
CA GLY A 22 -14.26 -4.46 -10.24
C GLY A 22 -14.22 -2.96 -10.03
N ALA A 23 -14.58 -2.48 -8.82
CA ALA A 23 -14.56 -1.06 -8.51
C ALA A 23 -13.22 -0.40 -8.96
N PRO A 24 -13.21 0.49 -9.97
CA PRO A 24 -11.96 1.00 -10.54
C PRO A 24 -11.07 1.70 -9.51
N ILE A 25 -11.71 2.33 -8.52
CA ILE A 25 -11.04 2.95 -7.38
C ILE A 25 -10.32 1.94 -6.48
N ALA A 26 -10.85 0.71 -6.35
CA ALA A 26 -10.22 -0.33 -5.55
C ALA A 26 -8.96 -0.86 -6.24
N THR A 27 -9.00 -1.08 -7.56
CA THR A 27 -7.83 -1.47 -8.35
C THR A 27 -6.74 -0.42 -8.28
N GLU A 28 -7.08 0.87 -8.47
CA GLU A 28 -6.11 1.96 -8.38
C GLU A 28 -5.53 2.09 -6.97
N ALA A 29 -6.36 1.95 -5.93
CA ALA A 29 -5.88 1.96 -4.55
C ALA A 29 -4.89 0.81 -4.27
N LEU A 30 -5.19 -0.41 -4.74
CA LEU A 30 -4.29 -1.55 -4.60
C LEU A 30 -2.96 -1.32 -5.34
N HIS A 31 -3.01 -0.74 -6.54
CA HIS A 31 -1.81 -0.38 -7.31
C HIS A 31 -0.92 0.62 -6.54
N ARG A 32 -1.50 1.72 -6.03
CA ARG A 32 -0.77 2.73 -5.25
C ARG A 32 -0.19 2.17 -3.94
N ILE A 33 -0.92 1.30 -3.25
CA ILE A 33 -0.41 0.60 -2.04
C ILE A 33 0.78 -0.29 -2.41
N GLY A 34 0.74 -0.96 -3.58
CA GLY A 34 1.87 -1.74 -4.10
C GLY A 34 3.11 -0.89 -4.33
N LEU A 35 2.96 0.28 -4.97
CA LEU A 35 4.06 1.22 -5.19
C LEU A 35 4.71 1.68 -3.87
N LEU A 36 3.89 1.96 -2.84
CA LEU A 36 4.40 2.30 -1.52
C LEU A 36 5.24 1.16 -0.91
N TYR A 37 4.78 -0.09 -1.01
CA TYR A 37 5.56 -1.23 -0.51
C TYR A 37 6.85 -1.49 -1.30
N ASN A 38 6.91 -1.11 -2.57
CA ASN A 38 8.17 -1.16 -3.31
C ASN A 38 9.19 -0.16 -2.76
N ILE A 39 8.76 1.08 -2.48
CA ILE A 39 9.62 2.10 -1.85
C ILE A 39 10.07 1.61 -0.47
N GLU A 40 9.14 1.16 0.38
CA GLU A 40 9.46 0.68 1.73
C GLU A 40 10.41 -0.54 1.70
N ARG A 41 10.30 -1.40 0.69
CA ARG A 41 11.24 -2.51 0.46
C ARG A 41 12.62 -2.00 0.03
N GLU A 42 12.67 -1.05 -0.89
CA GLU A 42 13.91 -0.49 -1.42
C GLU A 42 14.75 0.17 -0.31
N ILE A 43 14.09 0.86 0.61
CA ILE A 43 14.76 1.58 1.70
C ILE A 43 14.86 0.75 2.99
N HIS A 44 14.42 -0.51 2.97
CA HIS A 44 14.47 -1.40 4.12
C HIS A 44 15.94 -1.72 4.47
N GLY A 45 16.31 -1.53 5.74
CA GLY A 45 17.68 -1.75 6.21
C GLY A 45 18.66 -0.60 5.92
N ARG A 46 18.24 0.44 5.19
CA ARG A 46 19.03 1.66 4.98
C ARG A 46 19.07 2.52 6.25
N THR A 47 20.13 3.33 6.39
CA THR A 47 20.24 4.26 7.51
C THR A 47 19.14 5.35 7.44
N PRO A 48 18.81 6.02 8.55
CA PRO A 48 17.84 7.12 8.54
C PRO A 48 18.16 8.20 7.50
N GLU A 49 19.45 8.50 7.29
CA GLU A 49 19.92 9.51 6.34
C GLU A 49 19.65 9.07 4.89
N GLU A 50 19.94 7.80 4.57
CA GLU A 50 19.67 7.21 3.26
C GLU A 50 18.15 7.11 2.97
N ARG A 51 17.33 6.88 4.00
CA ARG A 51 15.87 6.87 3.88
C ARG A 51 15.28 8.25 3.62
N LEU A 52 15.86 9.30 4.21
CA LEU A 52 15.42 10.68 4.01
C LEU A 52 15.67 11.14 2.57
N ALA A 53 16.79 10.75 1.96
CA ALA A 53 17.13 11.14 0.60
C ALA A 53 16.20 10.55 -0.48
N VAL A 54 15.48 9.46 -0.17
CA VAL A 54 14.59 8.74 -1.13
C VAL A 54 13.13 9.18 -1.02
N ARG A 55 12.73 9.80 0.10
CA ARG A 55 11.35 10.23 0.38
C ARG A 55 11.11 11.67 -0.05
#